data_AF-A0A170YG37-F1
#
_entry.id   AF-A0A170YG37-F1
#
_cell.length_a   1.000
_cell.length_b   1.000
_cell.length_c   1.000
_cell.angle_alpha   90.00
_cell.angle_beta   90.00
_cell.angle_gamma   90.00
#
_symmetry.space_group_name_H-M   'P 1'
#
loop_
_entity.id
_entity.type
_entity.pdbx_description
1 polymer ?
#
loop_
_entity_poly.entity_id
_entity_poly.type
_entity_poly.pdbx_seq_one_letter_code
_entity_poly.pdbx_strand_id
1 'polypeptide(L)'
;MESLSRNKLRQEVQSMRPSIARGRIHLCRKIITDIKKLSKKKVNDQLKNEKNNRKIQRLTNEVHELKRLKPNSIAEFALSHTVESAKALRENPDISSRDRVLAKLSLHKLIKPLVETFHKSYPNWQELLPKLLDKNAVEIEATGNRSSTNEVNKIRKK
;
A
#
# COMPACT_ATOMS: atom_id res chain seq x y z
N MET A 1 -19.86 -11.11 -15.70
CA MET A 1 -18.80 -10.38 -14.96
C MET A 1 -19.03 -10.63 -13.49
N GLU A 2 -18.00 -11.03 -12.74
CA GLU A 2 -18.14 -11.35 -11.32
C GLU A 2 -18.12 -10.06 -10.49
N SER A 3 -19.04 -9.92 -9.54
CA SER A 3 -19.10 -8.76 -8.67
C SER A 3 -18.05 -8.86 -7.56
N LEU A 4 -17.30 -7.78 -7.33
CA LEU A 4 -16.30 -7.75 -6.27
C LEU A 4 -17.01 -7.72 -4.90
N SER A 5 -16.99 -8.85 -4.18
CA SER A 5 -17.48 -8.95 -2.81
C SER A 5 -16.35 -8.81 -1.78
N ARG A 6 -16.70 -8.48 -0.53
CA ARG A 6 -15.73 -8.36 0.58
C ARG A 6 -14.96 -9.67 0.82
N ASN A 7 -15.64 -10.82 0.74
CA ASN A 7 -15.01 -12.13 0.90
C ASN A 7 -14.04 -12.44 -0.24
N LYS A 8 -14.44 -12.11 -1.47
CA LYS A 8 -13.57 -12.30 -2.64
C LYS A 8 -12.33 -11.42 -2.56
N LEU A 9 -12.47 -10.16 -2.15
CA LEU A 9 -11.35 -9.26 -1.91
C LEU A 9 -10.39 -9.82 -0.84
N ARG A 10 -10.91 -10.36 0.26
CA ARG A 10 -10.07 -10.99 1.31
C ARG A 10 -9.30 -12.19 0.77
N GLN A 11 -9.94 -13.04 -0.04
CA GLN A 11 -9.29 -14.18 -0.69
C GLN A 11 -8.18 -13.74 -1.63
N GLU A 12 -8.42 -12.69 -2.43
CA GLU A 12 -7.41 -12.15 -3.34
C GLU A 12 -6.21 -11.56 -2.57
N VAL A 13 -6.49 -10.75 -1.53
CA VAL A 13 -5.43 -10.21 -0.67
C VAL A 13 -4.62 -11.34 -0.02
N GLN A 14 -5.27 -12.44 0.37
CA GLN A 14 -4.60 -13.61 0.93
C GLN A 14 -3.74 -14.34 -0.11
N SER A 15 -4.23 -14.51 -1.34
CA SER A 15 -3.51 -15.18 -2.43
C SER A 15 -2.25 -14.41 -2.85
N MET A 16 -2.27 -13.07 -2.77
CA MET A 16 -1.13 -12.21 -3.10
C MET A 16 0.00 -12.26 -2.06
N ARG A 17 -0.26 -12.69 -0.81
CA ARG A 17 0.71 -12.62 0.31
C ARG A 17 2.08 -13.25 0.02
N PRO A 18 2.20 -14.46 -0.57
CA PRO A 18 3.49 -15.07 -0.84
C PRO A 18 4.32 -14.24 -1.85
N SER A 19 3.68 -13.74 -2.91
CA SER A 19 4.31 -12.89 -3.92
C SER A 19 4.74 -11.56 -3.33
N ILE A 20 3.94 -10.98 -2.43
CA ILE A 20 4.27 -9.76 -1.70
C ILE A 20 5.46 -9.98 -0.77
N ALA A 21 5.48 -11.06 0.00
CA ALA A 21 6.58 -11.38 0.91
C ALA A 21 7.92 -11.52 0.15
N ARG A 22 7.90 -12.23 -1.00
CA ARG A 22 9.08 -12.36 -1.88
C ARG A 22 9.49 -11.02 -2.48
N GLY A 23 8.53 -10.24 -2.99
CA GLY A 23 8.77 -8.91 -3.56
C GLY A 23 9.39 -7.95 -2.55
N ARG A 24 8.93 -7.99 -1.30
CA ARG A 24 9.50 -7.22 -0.19
C ARG A 24 10.97 -7.56 0.06
N ILE A 25 11.32 -8.85 0.10
CA ILE A 25 12.70 -9.30 0.26
C ILE A 25 13.57 -8.83 -0.91
N HIS A 26 13.09 -9.00 -2.15
CA HIS A 26 13.82 -8.58 -3.34
C HIS A 26 14.10 -7.07 -3.34
N LEU A 27 13.07 -6.27 -3.06
CA LEU A 27 13.21 -4.81 -3.01
C LEU A 27 14.14 -4.38 -1.88
N CYS A 28 14.03 -4.97 -0.70
CA CYS A 28 14.92 -4.69 0.43
C CYS A 28 16.39 -4.98 0.08
N ARG A 29 16.67 -6.18 -0.45
CA ARG A 29 18.03 -6.56 -0.90
C ARG A 29 18.57 -5.61 -1.97
N LYS A 30 17.73 -5.24 -2.94
CA LYS A 30 18.10 -4.27 -3.99
C LYS A 30 18.48 -2.92 -3.38
N ILE A 31 17.65 -2.36 -2.50
CA ILE A 31 17.92 -1.06 -1.88
C ILE A 31 19.19 -1.09 -1.03
N ILE A 32 19.40 -2.15 -0.23
CA ILE A 32 20.64 -2.32 0.55
C ILE A 32 21.87 -2.38 -0.37
N THR A 33 21.74 -3.06 -1.51
CA THR A 33 22.83 -3.16 -2.50
C THR A 33 23.11 -1.79 -3.13
N ASP A 34 22.07 -1.02 -3.46
CA ASP A 34 22.20 0.33 -3.99
C ASP A 34 22.85 1.28 -2.97
N ILE A 35 22.47 1.19 -1.69
CA ILE A 35 23.13 1.94 -0.60
C ILE A 35 24.63 1.61 -0.54
N LYS A 36 25.00 0.32 -0.54
CA LYS A 36 26.41 -0.12 -0.51
C LYS A 36 27.20 0.37 -1.73
N LYS A 37 26.58 0.41 -2.91
CA LYS A 37 27.22 0.93 -4.13
C LYS A 37 27.43 2.44 -4.04
N LEU A 38 26.43 3.17 -3.55
CA LEU A 38 26.50 4.62 -3.38
C LEU A 38 27.50 5.03 -2.30
N SER A 39 27.61 4.27 -1.20
CA SER A 39 28.55 4.58 -0.11
C SER A 39 30.01 4.31 -0.48
N LYS A 40 30.27 3.34 -1.37
CA LYS A 40 31.63 3.03 -1.86
C LYS A 40 32.11 4.00 -2.95
N LYS A 41 31.21 4.74 -3.58
CA LYS A 41 31.55 5.64 -4.68
C LYS A 41 32.28 6.87 -4.12
N LYS A 42 33.56 7.00 -4.42
CA LYS A 42 34.32 8.24 -4.15
C LYS A 42 33.86 9.33 -5.13
N VAL A 43 33.51 10.50 -4.60
CA VAL A 43 33.06 11.65 -5.38
C VAL A 43 33.86 12.86 -4.92
N ASN A 44 34.67 13.44 -5.82
CA ASN A 44 35.53 14.58 -5.50
C ASN A 44 34.74 15.91 -5.49
N ASP A 45 33.58 15.94 -6.13
CA ASP A 45 32.68 17.09 -6.21
C ASP A 45 31.74 17.11 -5.01
N GLN A 46 31.88 18.14 -4.15
CA GLN A 46 31.13 18.29 -2.91
C GLN A 46 29.62 18.29 -3.12
N LEU A 47 29.12 18.99 -4.16
CA LEU A 47 27.68 19.06 -4.44
C LEU A 47 27.12 17.68 -4.82
N LYS A 48 27.89 16.91 -5.61
CA LYS A 48 27.51 15.54 -5.95
C LYS A 48 27.57 14.61 -4.74
N ASN A 49 28.52 14.83 -3.83
CA ASN A 49 28.63 14.07 -2.59
C ASN A 49 27.42 14.31 -1.67
N GLU A 50 26.98 15.56 -1.50
CA GLU A 50 25.78 15.89 -0.72
C GLU A 50 24.52 15.25 -1.32
N LYS A 51 24.34 15.33 -2.65
CA LYS A 51 23.23 14.65 -3.35
C LYS A 51 23.26 13.13 -3.13
N ASN A 52 24.44 12.53 -3.11
CA ASN A 52 24.62 11.11 -2.84
C ASN A 52 24.20 10.75 -1.41
N ASN A 53 24.64 11.54 -0.42
CA ASN A 53 24.29 11.35 0.99
C ASN A 53 22.79 11.47 1.23
N ARG A 54 22.13 12.48 0.64
CA ARG A 54 20.66 12.63 0.69
C ARG A 54 19.96 11.40 0.09
N LYS A 55 20.47 10.87 -1.02
CA LYS A 55 19.94 9.66 -1.64
C LYS A 55 20.10 8.43 -0.74
N ILE A 56 21.26 8.25 -0.10
CA ILE A 56 21.52 7.16 0.84
C ILE A 56 20.57 7.24 2.03
N GLN A 57 20.38 8.42 2.62
CA GLN A 57 19.46 8.64 3.73
C GLN A 57 18.03 8.28 3.33
N ARG A 58 17.56 8.73 2.16
CA ARG A 58 16.24 8.37 1.64
C ARG A 58 16.08 6.85 1.46
N LEU A 59 17.04 6.19 0.83
CA LEU A 59 17.02 4.73 0.65
C LEU A 59 17.04 3.99 2.00
N THR A 60 17.73 4.54 3.00
CA THR A 60 17.76 4.01 4.35
C THR A 60 16.38 4.11 5.00
N ASN A 61 15.70 5.25 4.89
CA ASN A 61 14.33 5.41 5.37
C ASN A 61 13.35 4.44 4.70
N GLU A 62 13.49 4.22 3.38
CA GLU A 62 12.69 3.22 2.66
C GLU A 62 12.89 1.80 3.19
N VAL A 63 14.11 1.41 3.56
CA VAL A 63 14.38 0.08 4.19
C VAL A 63 13.69 -0.03 5.55
N HIS A 64 13.68 1.04 6.35
CA HIS A 64 12.98 1.04 7.63
C HIS A 64 11.47 0.86 7.45
N GLU A 65 10.87 1.57 6.49
CA GLU A 65 9.45 1.43 6.17
C GLU A 65 9.12 0.03 5.62
N LEU A 66 9.96 -0.52 4.74
CA LEU A 66 9.79 -1.89 4.21
C LEU A 66 9.67 -2.94 5.31
N LYS A 67 10.43 -2.80 6.41
CA LYS A 67 10.38 -3.73 7.54
C LYS A 67 9.07 -3.64 8.32
N ARG A 68 8.47 -2.44 8.38
CA ARG A 68 7.24 -2.15 9.14
C ARG A 68 5.96 -2.48 8.38
N LEU A 69 6.02 -2.47 7.04
CA LEU A 69 4.83 -2.71 6.21
C LEU A 69 4.31 -4.15 6.32
N LYS A 70 3.00 -4.25 6.58
CA LYS A 70 2.25 -5.51 6.62
C LYS A 70 1.88 -5.93 5.19
N PRO A 71 1.89 -7.24 4.85
CA PRO A 71 1.53 -7.73 3.53
C PRO A 71 0.13 -7.28 3.06
N ASN A 72 -0.87 -7.27 3.94
CA ASN A 72 -2.22 -6.85 3.56
C ASN A 72 -2.26 -5.37 3.17
N SER A 73 -1.62 -4.48 3.92
CA SER A 73 -1.59 -3.05 3.57
C SER A 73 -0.89 -2.79 2.23
N ILE A 74 0.11 -3.61 1.88
CA ILE A 74 0.75 -3.57 0.56
C ILE A 74 -0.23 -4.04 -0.52
N ALA A 75 -0.97 -5.11 -0.29
CA ALA A 75 -1.96 -5.62 -1.23
C ALA A 75 -3.09 -4.60 -1.46
N GLU A 76 -3.68 -4.08 -0.38
CA GLU A 76 -4.74 -3.08 -0.42
C GLU A 76 -4.31 -1.84 -1.21
N PHE A 77 -3.11 -1.32 -0.94
CA PHE A 77 -2.54 -0.20 -1.69
C PHE A 77 -2.30 -0.55 -3.17
N ALA A 78 -1.74 -1.73 -3.44
CA ALA A 78 -1.42 -2.14 -4.82
C ALA A 78 -2.68 -2.31 -5.67
N LEU A 79 -3.76 -2.85 -5.09
CA LEU A 79 -5.04 -3.00 -5.76
C LEU A 79 -5.76 -1.67 -5.96
N SER A 80 -5.54 -0.69 -5.08
CA SER A 80 -6.20 0.63 -5.16
C SER A 80 -5.55 1.62 -6.12
N HIS A 81 -4.40 1.28 -6.72
CA HIS A 81 -3.67 2.17 -7.62
C HIS A 81 -3.48 1.52 -8.99
N THR A 82 -3.63 2.32 -10.04
CA THR A 82 -3.20 1.92 -11.38
C THR A 82 -1.67 1.91 -11.47
N VAL A 83 -1.14 1.29 -12.52
CA VAL A 83 0.31 1.29 -12.80
C VAL A 83 0.83 2.71 -13.00
N GLU A 84 0.05 3.57 -13.66
CA GLU A 84 0.37 4.97 -13.95
C GLU A 84 0.40 5.79 -12.66
N SER A 85 -0.61 5.63 -11.80
CA SER A 85 -0.68 6.30 -10.51
C SER A 85 0.48 5.88 -9.59
N ALA A 86 0.78 4.58 -9.53
CA ALA A 86 1.92 4.09 -8.75
C ALA A 86 3.28 4.59 -9.29
N LYS A 87 3.43 4.76 -10.61
CA LYS A 87 4.63 5.37 -11.20
C LYS A 87 4.76 6.84 -10.79
N ALA A 88 3.68 7.61 -10.90
CA ALA A 88 3.66 9.02 -10.51
C ALA A 88 4.03 9.20 -9.02
N LEU A 89 3.47 8.38 -8.12
CA LEU A 89 3.81 8.39 -6.70
C LEU A 89 5.28 8.05 -6.44
N ARG A 90 5.85 7.09 -7.19
CA ARG A 90 7.27 6.72 -7.03
C ARG A 90 8.21 7.87 -7.40
N GLU A 91 7.88 8.63 -8.43
CA GLU A 91 8.70 9.70 -9.00
C GLU A 91 8.60 11.02 -8.21
N ASN A 92 7.47 11.25 -7.54
CA ASN A 92 7.26 12.42 -6.70
C ASN A 92 8.38 12.57 -5.65
N PRO A 93 9.10 13.72 -5.58
CA PRO A 93 10.16 13.94 -4.60
C PRO A 93 9.62 14.14 -3.16
N ASP A 94 8.42 14.71 -3.01
CA ASP A 94 7.86 15.17 -1.73
C ASP A 94 7.05 14.11 -1.00
N ILE A 95 6.81 12.97 -1.66
CA ILE A 95 6.05 11.86 -1.07
C ILE A 95 6.80 11.22 0.10
N SER A 96 6.03 10.74 1.07
CA SER A 96 6.53 9.99 2.23
C SER A 96 7.34 8.76 1.81
N SER A 97 8.31 8.37 2.64
CA SER A 97 9.12 7.17 2.39
C SER A 97 8.25 5.90 2.34
N ARG A 98 7.17 5.88 3.13
CA ARG A 98 6.21 4.78 3.20
C ARG A 98 5.47 4.61 1.89
N ASP A 99 4.86 5.68 1.37
CA ASP A 99 4.05 5.59 0.15
C ASP A 99 4.94 5.36 -1.08
N ARG A 100 6.17 5.91 -1.08
CA ARG A 100 7.16 5.58 -2.10
C ARG A 100 7.50 4.10 -2.14
N VAL A 101 7.63 3.46 -0.98
CA VAL A 101 7.87 2.01 -0.89
C VAL A 101 6.67 1.23 -1.37
N LEU A 102 5.46 1.62 -0.97
CA LEU A 102 4.21 1.00 -1.42
C LEU A 102 4.07 1.08 -2.94
N ALA A 103 4.36 2.25 -3.54
CA ALA A 103 4.42 2.44 -4.98
C ALA A 103 5.47 1.53 -5.66
N LYS A 104 6.69 1.44 -5.10
CA LYS A 104 7.73 0.54 -5.63
C LYS A 104 7.33 -0.94 -5.57
N LEU A 105 6.65 -1.37 -4.51
CA LEU A 105 6.15 -2.74 -4.37
C LEU A 105 5.01 -3.03 -5.34
N SER A 106 4.07 -2.10 -5.52
CA SER A 106 2.95 -2.25 -6.45
C SER A 106 3.45 -2.48 -7.90
N LEU A 107 4.55 -1.81 -8.26
CA LEU A 107 5.21 -1.97 -9.56
C LEU A 107 6.19 -3.16 -9.65
N HIS A 108 6.36 -3.93 -8.58
CA HIS A 108 7.30 -5.04 -8.56
C HIS A 108 6.83 -6.18 -9.47
N LYS A 109 7.76 -6.83 -10.17
CA LYS A 109 7.50 -7.87 -11.18
C LYS A 109 6.62 -9.05 -10.71
N LEU A 110 6.58 -9.33 -9.40
CA LEU A 110 5.77 -10.41 -8.83
C LEU A 110 4.36 -9.96 -8.39
N ILE A 111 4.15 -8.65 -8.23
CA ILE A 111 2.91 -8.07 -7.68
C ILE A 111 2.10 -7.46 -8.82
N LYS A 112 2.77 -6.71 -9.71
CA LYS A 112 2.15 -6.03 -10.85
C LYS A 112 1.22 -6.94 -11.68
N PRO A 113 1.61 -8.16 -12.10
CA PRO A 113 0.73 -9.02 -12.90
C PRO A 113 -0.54 -9.45 -12.14
N LEU A 114 -0.46 -9.61 -10.81
CA LEU A 114 -1.61 -9.98 -9.98
C LEU A 114 -2.63 -8.84 -9.94
N VAL A 115 -2.14 -7.60 -9.80
CA VAL A 115 -2.97 -6.39 -9.83
C VAL A 115 -3.63 -6.22 -11.20
N GLU A 116 -2.88 -6.41 -12.29
CA GLU A 116 -3.43 -6.31 -13.65
C GLU A 116 -4.51 -7.36 -13.92
N THR A 117 -4.29 -8.61 -13.47
CA THR A 117 -5.32 -9.65 -13.55
C THR A 117 -6.57 -9.27 -12.75
N PHE A 118 -6.39 -8.75 -11.52
CA PHE A 118 -7.50 -8.29 -10.70
C PHE A 118 -8.30 -7.16 -11.36
N HIS A 119 -7.64 -6.11 -11.87
CA HIS A 119 -8.30 -5.00 -12.54
C HIS A 119 -9.06 -5.43 -13.80
N LYS A 120 -8.54 -6.44 -14.53
CA LYS A 120 -9.24 -7.04 -15.67
C LYS A 120 -10.48 -7.83 -15.25
N SER A 121 -10.40 -8.56 -14.14
CA SER A 121 -11.53 -9.34 -13.62
C SER A 121 -12.65 -8.46 -13.05
N TYR A 122 -12.32 -7.29 -12.52
CA TYR A 122 -13.28 -6.39 -11.86
C TYR A 122 -13.20 -4.96 -12.43
N PRO A 123 -13.82 -4.65 -13.57
CA PRO A 123 -13.75 -3.31 -14.18
C PRO A 123 -14.18 -2.16 -13.26
N ASN A 124 -15.15 -2.39 -12.38
CA ASN A 124 -15.71 -1.39 -11.46
C ASN A 124 -14.95 -1.32 -10.12
N TRP A 125 -13.70 -1.81 -10.06
CA TRP A 125 -12.91 -1.85 -8.83
C TRP A 125 -12.70 -0.45 -8.22
N GLN A 126 -12.62 0.61 -9.03
CA GLN A 126 -12.34 1.97 -8.55
C GLN A 126 -13.42 2.49 -7.61
N GLU A 127 -14.69 2.16 -7.87
CA GLU A 127 -15.81 2.59 -7.04
C GLU A 127 -16.07 1.64 -5.86
N LEU A 128 -15.84 0.34 -6.08
CA LEU A 128 -16.16 -0.70 -5.10
C LEU A 128 -15.05 -0.86 -4.05
N LEU A 129 -13.78 -0.80 -4.45
CA LEU A 129 -12.67 -1.11 -3.58
C LEU A 129 -12.57 -0.15 -2.36
N PRO A 130 -12.74 1.19 -2.51
CA PRO A 130 -12.76 2.07 -1.35
C PRO A 130 -13.86 1.72 -0.34
N LYS A 131 -15.07 1.39 -0.82
CA LYS A 131 -16.22 0.98 0.02
C LYS A 131 -15.95 -0.34 0.76
N LEU A 132 -15.24 -1.26 0.12
CA LEU A 132 -14.91 -2.57 0.69
C LEU A 132 -13.74 -2.52 1.68
N LEU A 133 -12.81 -1.57 1.49
CA LEU A 133 -11.66 -1.35 2.36
C LEU A 133 -12.00 -0.49 3.58
N ASP A 134 -13.06 0.31 3.51
CA ASP A 134 -13.52 1.08 4.66
C ASP A 134 -13.96 0.14 5.80
N LYS A 135 -13.22 0.21 6.90
CA LYS A 135 -13.47 -0.59 8.10
C LYS A 135 -14.65 -0.04 8.89
N ASN A 136 -14.98 1.24 8.74
CA ASN A 136 -16.08 1.88 9.48
C ASN A 136 -17.46 1.47 8.94
N ALA A 137 -17.55 1.07 7.66
CA ALA A 137 -18.75 0.46 7.10
C ALA A 137 -19.10 -0.90 7.73
N VAL A 138 -18.15 -1.55 8.44
CA VAL A 138 -18.36 -2.84 9.10
C VAL A 138 -19.15 -2.69 10.40
N GLU A 139 -19.07 -1.54 11.07
CA GLU A 139 -19.82 -1.33 12.32
C GLU A 139 -21.32 -1.21 12.05
N ILE A 140 -21.73 -0.55 10.97
CA ILE A 140 -23.16 -0.35 10.65
C ILE A 140 -23.89 -1.68 10.34
N GLU A 141 -23.21 -2.64 9.72
CA GLU A 141 -23.81 -3.97 9.44
C GLU A 141 -23.68 -4.97 10.60
N ALA A 142 -22.65 -4.83 11.45
CA ALA A 142 -22.43 -5.74 12.58
C ALA A 142 -23.24 -5.36 13.83
N THR A 143 -23.59 -4.08 14.02
CA THR A 143 -24.41 -3.62 15.16
C THR A 143 -25.91 -3.54 14.87
N GLY A 144 -26.34 -3.78 13.63
CA GLY A 144 -27.74 -3.68 13.20
C GLY A 144 -28.68 -4.75 13.74
N ASN A 145 -28.25 -5.66 14.63
CA ASN A 145 -29.13 -6.72 15.15
C ASN A 145 -29.02 -7.02 16.65
N ARG A 146 -28.39 -6.15 17.45
CA ARG A 146 -28.44 -6.23 18.94
C ARG A 146 -28.31 -4.86 19.57
N SER A 147 -29.44 -4.17 19.73
CA SER A 147 -29.84 -3.54 21.00
C SER A 147 -31.26 -3.02 20.86
N SER A 148 -32.18 -3.80 21.41
CA SER A 148 -33.49 -3.35 21.85
C SER A 148 -33.37 -2.09 22.69
N THR A 149 -34.35 -1.20 22.52
CA THR A 149 -34.97 -0.39 23.59
C THR A 149 -34.09 -0.08 24.80
N ASN A 150 -33.62 1.16 24.93
CA ASN A 150 -33.88 1.94 26.14
C ASN A 150 -33.44 3.41 26.00
N GLU A 151 -34.40 4.27 26.36
CA GLU A 151 -34.23 5.59 26.98
C GLU A 151 -33.50 6.70 26.21
N VAL A 152 -34.25 7.39 25.33
CA VAL A 152 -34.20 8.87 25.29
C VAL A 152 -35.62 9.41 25.10
N ASN A 153 -36.38 9.52 26.19
CA ASN A 153 -37.45 10.51 26.30
C ASN A 153 -37.21 11.35 27.56
N LYS A 154 -36.06 12.02 27.58
CA LYS A 154 -35.94 13.28 28.29
C LYS A 154 -36.11 14.37 27.24
N ILE A 155 -37.25 15.06 27.26
CA ILE A 155 -37.38 16.53 27.23
C ILE A 155 -38.81 16.94 26.77
N ARG A 156 -39.42 17.79 27.62
CA ARG A 156 -40.56 18.73 27.41
C ARG A 156 -41.99 18.18 27.51
N LYS A 157 -42.71 18.61 28.55
CA LYS A 157 -43.52 19.85 28.55
C LYS A 157 -44.16 20.12 29.92
N LYS A 158 -44.02 21.39 30.36
CA LYS A 158 -44.77 22.15 31.38
C LYS A 158 -44.74 21.66 32.83
#